data_AF-A0A2W4INA4-F1
#
_entry.id   AF-A0A2W4INA4-F1
#
_cell.length_a   1.000
_cell.length_b   1.000
_cell.length_c   1.000
_cell.angle_alpha   90.00
_cell.angle_beta   90.00
_cell.angle_gamma   90.00
#
_symmetry.space_group_name_H-M   'P 1'
#
loop_
_entity.id
_entity.type
_entity.pdbx_description
1 polymer ?
#
loop_
_entity_poly.entity_id
_entity_poly.type
_entity_poly.pdbx_seq_one_letter_code
_entity_poly.pdbx_strand_id
1 'polypeptide(L)'
;PMQFIPSTWQRWASDGNGDGRADPQQIDDAALAAARYLCAGGRDMASAKGWWEGLWSYNRSVEYAQKVFAIADGYARAVKQ
;
A
#
# COMPACT_ATOMS: atom_id res chain seq x y z
N PRO A 1 1.68 -0.57 11.99
CA PRO A 1 1.09 -1.02 10.71
C PRO A 1 1.71 -0.27 9.53
N MET A 2 2.02 -0.98 8.46
CA MET A 2 2.60 -0.49 7.19
C MET A 2 3.92 0.31 7.25
N GLN A 3 4.44 0.73 8.43
CA GLN A 3 5.72 1.46 8.57
C GLN A 3 5.75 2.84 7.86
N PHE A 4 4.64 3.59 7.92
CA PHE A 4 4.62 4.96 7.42
C PHE A 4 5.56 5.87 8.21
N ILE A 5 6.49 6.52 7.50
CA ILE A 5 7.26 7.63 8.09
C ILE A 5 6.36 8.86 8.30
N PRO A 6 6.64 9.72 9.30
CA PRO A 6 5.75 10.83 9.68
C PRO A 6 5.34 11.76 8.53
N SER A 7 6.28 12.09 7.64
CA SER A 7 6.02 12.97 6.49
C SER A 7 5.09 12.34 5.45
N THR A 8 5.21 11.03 5.21
CA THR A 8 4.29 10.30 4.34
C THR A 8 2.91 10.23 4.98
N TRP A 9 2.84 9.94 6.28
CA TRP A 9 1.56 9.91 7.00
C TRP A 9 0.82 11.24 6.91
N GLN A 10 1.49 12.37 7.14
CA GLN A 10 0.87 13.70 7.02
C GLN A 10 0.19 13.96 5.67
N ARG A 11 0.67 13.33 4.59
CA ARG A 11 0.12 13.52 3.24
C ARG A 11 -0.96 12.50 2.87
N TRP A 12 -0.88 11.29 3.42
CA TRP A 12 -1.68 10.14 2.97
C TRP A 12 -2.60 9.56 4.05
N ALA A 13 -2.56 10.09 5.27
CA ALA A 13 -3.45 9.72 6.36
C ALA A 13 -4.90 9.65 5.87
N SER A 14 -5.57 8.57 6.23
CA SER A 14 -6.95 8.29 5.84
C SER A 14 -7.67 7.63 7.00
N ASP A 15 -8.91 8.02 7.22
CA ASP A 15 -9.84 7.37 8.15
C ASP A 15 -10.55 6.25 7.37
N GLY A 16 -10.04 5.03 7.51
CA GLY A 16 -10.48 3.87 6.73
C GLY A 16 -11.63 3.11 7.39
N ASN A 17 -11.76 3.21 8.72
CA ASN A 17 -12.84 2.61 9.48
C ASN A 17 -14.02 3.57 9.75
N GLY A 18 -13.87 4.86 9.46
CA GLY A 18 -14.92 5.88 9.57
C GLY A 18 -15.19 6.36 11.00
N ASP A 19 -14.22 6.27 11.90
CA ASP A 19 -14.38 6.66 13.32
C ASP A 19 -14.07 8.14 13.61
N GLY A 20 -13.66 8.90 12.59
CA GLY A 20 -13.30 10.31 12.67
C GLY A 20 -11.84 10.58 13.01
N ARG A 21 -11.00 9.54 13.18
CA ARG A 21 -9.59 9.66 13.53
C ARG A 21 -8.73 8.79 12.63
N ALA A 22 -7.87 9.42 11.84
CA ALA A 22 -6.80 8.71 11.14
C ALA A 22 -5.69 8.28 12.12
N ASP A 23 -5.53 6.98 12.34
CA ASP A 23 -4.51 6.38 13.19
C ASP A 23 -3.59 5.45 12.38
N PRO A 24 -2.27 5.74 12.29
CA PRO A 24 -1.34 4.87 11.56
C PRO A 24 -1.24 3.46 12.18
N GLN A 25 -1.69 3.28 13.42
CA GLN A 25 -1.75 2.03 14.16
C GLN A 25 -3.03 1.22 13.95
N GLN A 26 -4.03 1.78 13.27
CA GLN A 26 -5.25 1.10 12.86
C GLN A 26 -5.06 0.48 11.46
N ILE A 27 -5.53 -0.76 11.25
CA ILE A 27 -5.22 -1.51 10.03
C ILE A 27 -5.95 -0.97 8.80
N ASP A 28 -7.22 -0.56 8.92
CA ASP A 28 -8.00 -0.06 7.77
C ASP A 28 -7.48 1.31 7.31
N ASP A 29 -7.14 2.18 8.26
CA ASP A 29 -6.55 3.48 8.01
C ASP A 29 -5.21 3.36 7.30
N ALA A 30 -4.33 2.49 7.81
CA ALA A 30 -3.02 2.23 7.22
C ALA A 30 -3.16 1.58 5.84
N ALA A 31 -4.13 0.67 5.63
CA ALA A 31 -4.39 0.04 4.35
C ALA A 31 -4.90 1.04 3.31
N LEU A 32 -5.86 1.90 3.68
CA LEU A 32 -6.38 2.93 2.79
C LEU A 32 -5.32 3.97 2.44
N ALA A 33 -4.53 4.41 3.44
CA ALA A 33 -3.40 5.30 3.21
C ALA A 33 -2.36 4.68 2.24
N ALA A 34 -2.05 3.39 2.40
CA ALA A 34 -1.13 2.68 1.50
C ALA A 34 -1.69 2.58 0.08
N ALA A 35 -2.96 2.26 -0.09
CA ALA A 35 -3.60 2.20 -1.41
C ALA A 35 -3.52 3.55 -2.13
N ARG A 36 -3.87 4.65 -1.44
CA ARG A 36 -3.79 6.01 -2.01
C ARG A 36 -2.37 6.40 -2.38
N TYR A 37 -1.41 6.09 -1.51
CA TYR A 37 0.01 6.33 -1.77
C TYR A 37 0.51 5.56 -3.01
N LEU A 38 0.14 4.28 -3.13
CA LEU A 38 0.59 3.43 -4.24
C LEU A 38 0.00 3.89 -5.57
N CYS A 39 -1.27 4.31 -5.61
CA CYS A 39 -1.94 4.87 -6.78
C CYS A 39 -1.55 6.33 -7.10
N ALA A 40 -0.74 6.98 -6.26
CA ALA A 40 -0.36 8.38 -6.44
C ALA A 40 0.36 8.61 -7.77
N GLY A 41 0.08 9.76 -8.41
CA GLY A 41 0.68 10.12 -9.70
C GLY A 41 0.06 9.39 -10.89
N GLY A 42 -1.15 8.82 -10.75
CA GLY A 42 -1.86 8.16 -11.83
C GLY A 42 -1.36 6.75 -12.13
N ARG A 43 -0.70 6.10 -11.17
CA ARG A 43 -0.20 4.73 -11.33
C ARG A 43 -1.36 3.75 -11.34
N ASP A 44 -1.34 2.85 -12.32
CA ASP A 44 -2.21 1.69 -12.34
C ASP A 44 -1.54 0.50 -11.65
N MET A 45 -2.01 0.17 -10.45
CA MET A 45 -1.49 -0.96 -9.67
C MET A 45 -1.88 -2.33 -10.26
N ALA A 46 -2.79 -2.40 -11.23
CA ALA A 46 -3.04 -3.62 -11.98
C ALA A 46 -2.02 -3.84 -13.12
N SER A 47 -1.27 -2.80 -13.50
CA SER A 47 -0.22 -2.89 -14.51
C SER A 47 1.13 -3.26 -13.88
N ALA A 48 1.96 -4.03 -14.60
CA ALA A 48 3.30 -4.38 -14.14
C ALA A 48 4.18 -3.14 -13.87
N LYS A 49 4.06 -2.10 -14.73
CA LYS A 49 4.78 -0.85 -14.60
C LYS A 49 4.35 -0.08 -13.35
N GLY A 50 3.05 0.16 -13.17
CA GLY A 50 2.53 0.92 -12.04
C GLY A 50 2.77 0.20 -10.71
N TRP A 51 2.65 -1.13 -10.68
CA TRP A 51 3.02 -1.95 -9.52
C TRP A 51 4.48 -1.74 -9.12
N TRP A 52 5.40 -1.84 -10.08
CA TRP A 52 6.83 -1.66 -9.82
C TRP A 52 7.13 -0.25 -9.32
N GLU A 53 6.62 0.78 -10.00
CA GLU A 53 6.83 2.18 -9.62
C GLU A 53 6.27 2.50 -8.22
N GLY A 54 5.10 1.95 -7.88
CA GLY A 54 4.47 2.14 -6.58
C GLY A 54 5.26 1.50 -5.44
N LEU A 55 5.66 0.23 -5.58
CA LEU A 55 6.45 -0.45 -4.56
C LEU A 55 7.85 0.14 -4.44
N TRP A 56 8.48 0.52 -5.56
CA TRP A 56 9.79 1.16 -5.54
C TRP A 56 9.78 2.51 -4.84
N SER A 57 8.69 3.28 -4.95
CA SER A 57 8.56 4.53 -4.19
C SER A 57 8.34 4.27 -2.71
N TYR A 58 7.63 3.19 -2.34
CA TYR A 58 7.40 2.78 -0.96
C TYR A 58 8.71 2.32 -0.29
N ASN A 59 9.45 1.44 -0.97
CA ASN A 59 10.76 0.96 -0.55
C ASN A 59 11.61 0.62 -1.78
N ARG A 60 12.78 1.24 -1.86
CA ARG A 60 13.70 1.14 -3.00
C ARG A 60 14.50 -0.16 -3.01
N SER A 61 13.80 -1.30 -3.05
CA SER A 61 14.41 -2.64 -3.03
C SER A 61 13.69 -3.61 -3.98
N VAL A 62 14.48 -4.27 -4.84
CA VAL A 62 13.98 -5.26 -5.81
C VAL A 62 13.43 -6.48 -5.07
N GLU A 63 14.18 -6.96 -4.08
CA GLU A 63 13.79 -8.11 -3.27
C GLU A 63 12.47 -7.83 -2.51
N TYR A 64 12.32 -6.62 -1.97
CA TYR A 64 11.08 -6.19 -1.34
C TYR A 64 9.90 -6.25 -2.32
N ALA A 65 10.06 -5.65 -3.51
CA ALA A 65 9.00 -5.63 -4.52
C ALA A 65 8.58 -7.03 -4.97
N GLN A 66 9.55 -7.92 -5.20
CA GLN A 66 9.31 -9.32 -5.56
C GLN A 66 8.61 -10.09 -4.44
N LYS A 67 9.05 -9.92 -3.19
CA LYS A 67 8.45 -10.58 -2.04
C LYS A 67 7.00 -10.16 -1.82
N VAL A 68 6.71 -8.87 -1.91
CA VAL A 68 5.34 -8.34 -1.78
C VAL A 68 4.45 -8.88 -2.92
N PHE A 69 4.96 -8.91 -4.16
CA PHE A 69 4.24 -9.50 -5.27
C PHE A 69 3.89 -10.98 -5.03
N ALA A 70 4.86 -11.80 -4.63
CA ALA A 70 4.65 -13.23 -4.39
C ALA A 70 3.58 -13.49 -3.31
N ILE A 71 3.57 -12.69 -2.23
CA ILE A 71 2.57 -12.79 -1.17
C ILE A 71 1.18 -12.36 -1.68
N ALA A 72 1.09 -11.23 -2.39
CA ALA A 72 -0.17 -10.72 -2.93
C ALA A 72 -0.81 -11.71 -3.92
N ASP A 73 0.00 -12.28 -4.81
CA ASP A 73 -0.41 -13.31 -5.77
C ASP A 73 -0.84 -14.61 -5.05
N GLY A 74 -0.18 -14.96 -3.94
CA GLY A 74 -0.61 -16.04 -3.04
C GLY A 74 -2.03 -15.83 -2.49
N TYR A 75 -2.32 -14.65 -1.93
CA TYR A 75 -3.68 -14.31 -1.46
C TYR A 75 -4.70 -14.32 -2.60
N ALA A 76 -4.37 -13.75 -3.76
CA ALA A 76 -5.26 -13.69 -4.92
C ALA A 76 -5.64 -15.08 -5.45
N ARG A 77 -4.75 -16.07 -5.34
CA ARG A 77 -5.05 -17.47 -5.66
C ARG A 77 -5.91 -18.14 -4.58
N ALA A 78 -5.67 -17.86 -3.30
CA ALA A 78 -6.39 -18.49 -2.20
C ALA A 78 -7.89 -18.11 -2.17
N VAL A 79 -8.23 -16.86 -2.51
CA VAL A 79 -9.63 -16.38 -2.54
C VAL A 79 -10.42 -16.82 -3.76
N LYS A 80 -9.77 -17.43 -4.76
CA LYS A 80 -10.42 -17.97 -5.97
C LYS A 80 -10.80 -19.45 -5.84
N GLN A 81 -10.51 -20.07 -4.70
CA GLN A 81 -10.88 -21.45 -4.36
C GLN A 81 -12.15 -21.46 -3.52
#